data_AF-A0A955MD95-F1
#
_entry.id   AF-A0A955MD95-F1
#
_cell.length_a   1.000
_cell.length_b   1.000
_cell.length_c   1.000
_cell.angle_alpha   90.00
_cell.angle_beta   90.00
_cell.angle_gamma   90.00
#
_symmetry.space_group_name_H-M   'P 1'
#
loop_
_entity.id
_entity.type
_entity.pdbx_description
1 polymer ?
#
loop_
_entity_poly.entity_id
_entity_poly.type
_entity_poly.pdbx_seq_one_letter_code
_entity_poly.pdbx_strand_id
1 'polypeptide(L)' 'TDENLEEYYPKFENPSTGEKYYTDPTYFWYRKNFLELYRRGNSETYNCTEGGVLFDEYLKCMTLDEFLRMI' A
#
# COMPACT_ATOMS: atom_id res chain seq x y z
N THR A 1 11.32 -13.55 23.20
CA THR A 1 10.45 -14.16 22.20
C THR A 1 9.52 -13.09 21.70
N ASP A 2 9.26 -13.02 20.39
CA ASP A 2 8.40 -12.02 19.73
C ASP A 2 6.91 -12.23 20.05
N GLU A 3 6.61 -12.43 21.33
CA GLU A 3 5.25 -12.64 21.81
C GLU A 3 4.57 -11.26 21.86
N ASN A 4 3.52 -11.10 21.05
CA ASN A 4 2.63 -9.92 20.94
C ASN A 4 2.96 -8.85 19.88
N LEU A 5 3.73 -9.14 18.82
CA LEU A 5 3.89 -8.18 17.70
C LEU A 5 2.55 -7.67 17.15
N GLU A 6 1.51 -8.50 17.18
CA GLU A 6 0.15 -8.18 16.72
C GLU A 6 -0.54 -7.04 17.48
N GLU A 7 -0.12 -6.81 18.74
CA GLU A 7 -0.66 -5.75 19.59
C GLU A 7 -0.12 -4.37 19.18
N TYR A 8 1.13 -4.33 18.71
CA TYR A 8 1.85 -3.09 18.46
C TYR A 8 1.97 -2.73 16.97
N TYR A 9 1.94 -3.73 16.09
CA TYR A 9 2.18 -3.54 14.66
C TYR A 9 0.97 -3.95 13.81
N PRO A 10 0.47 -3.08 12.94
CA PRO A 10 -0.56 -3.43 11.98
C PRO A 10 -0.11 -4.59 11.08
N LYS A 11 -1.01 -5.55 10.89
CA LYS A 11 -0.85 -6.64 9.91
C LYS A 11 -1.36 -6.19 8.55
N PHE A 12 -0.69 -6.62 7.50
CA PHE A 12 -1.09 -6.37 6.14
C PHE A 12 -0.91 -7.62 5.28
N GLU A 13 -1.74 -7.74 4.25
CA GLU A 13 -1.65 -8.78 3.23
C GLU A 13 -1.50 -8.10 1.87
N ASN A 14 -0.44 -8.43 1.13
CA ASN A 14 -0.27 -7.94 -0.23
C ASN A 14 -1.36 -8.57 -1.12
N PRO A 15 -2.24 -7.78 -1.76
CA PRO A 15 -3.35 -8.33 -2.54
C PRO A 15 -2.90 -9.08 -3.81
N SER A 16 -1.71 -8.79 -4.34
CA SER A 16 -1.19 -9.42 -5.55
C SER A 16 -0.46 -10.73 -5.28
N THR A 17 0.18 -10.86 -4.12
CA THR A 17 1.00 -12.05 -3.78
C THR A 17 0.42 -12.91 -2.66
N GLY A 18 -0.52 -12.39 -1.87
CA GLY A 18 -1.04 -13.03 -0.65
C GLY A 18 -0.04 -13.03 0.52
N GLU A 19 1.10 -12.37 0.36
CA GLU A 19 2.13 -12.30 1.39
C GLU A 19 1.63 -11.50 2.61
N LYS A 20 1.83 -12.05 3.80
CA LYS A 20 1.43 -11.44 5.08
C LYS A 20 2.64 -10.92 5.83
N TYR A 21 2.57 -9.67 6.28
CA TYR A 21 3.67 -9.02 7.00
C TYR A 21 3.14 -7.98 7.99
N TYR A 22 4.01 -7.57 8.91
CA TYR A 22 3.79 -6.44 9.79
C TYR A 22 4.34 -5.16 9.17
N THR A 23 3.70 -4.03 9.45
CA THR A 23 4.20 -2.71 9.08
C THR A 23 4.37 -1.84 10.31
N ASP A 24 5.25 -0.85 10.23
CA ASP A 24 5.35 0.17 11.27
C ASP A 24 4.06 1.00 11.33
N PRO A 25 3.53 1.33 12.53
CA PRO A 25 2.36 2.18 12.68
C PRO A 25 2.47 3.53 11.93
N THR A 26 3.68 4.06 11.78
CA THR A 26 3.96 5.30 11.05
C THR A 26 3.69 5.14 9.56
N TYR A 27 4.11 4.03 8.93
CA TYR A 27 3.80 3.76 7.53
C TYR A 27 2.30 3.50 7.32
N PHE A 28 1.64 2.86 8.28
CA PHE A 28 0.18 2.71 8.26
C PHE A 28 -0.54 4.06 8.34
N TRP A 29 -0.03 5.00 9.14
CA TRP A 29 -0.55 6.36 9.21
C TRP A 29 -0.33 7.15 7.91
N TYR A 30 0.88 7.10 7.34
CA TYR A 30 1.15 7.74 6.04
C TYR A 30 0.27 7.20 4.92
N ARG A 31 0.04 5.88 4.90
CA ARG A 31 -0.90 5.24 3.98
C ARG A 31 -2.29 5.89 4.07
N LYS A 32 -2.83 6.06 5.29
CA LYS A 32 -4.14 6.68 5.49
C LYS A 32 -4.19 8.10 4.93
N ASN A 33 -3.18 8.91 5.24
CA ASN A 33 -3.11 10.29 4.77
C ASN A 33 -3.01 10.38 3.24
N PHE A 34 -2.19 9.53 2.63
CA PHE A 34 -2.05 9.47 1.18
C PHE A 34 -3.38 9.09 0.52
N LEU A 35 -4.08 8.07 1.01
CA LEU A 35 -5.35 7.64 0.43
C LEU A 35 -6.45 8.70 0.60
N GLU A 36 -6.45 9.45 1.70
CA GLU A 36 -7.35 10.60 1.87
C GLU A 36 -7.06 11.70 0.84
N LEU A 37 -5.79 12.02 0.61
CA LEU A 37 -5.38 12.97 -0.43
C LEU A 37 -5.76 12.47 -1.84
N TYR A 38 -5.45 11.21 -2.14
CA TYR A 38 -5.75 10.56 -3.42
C TYR A 38 -7.23 10.65 -3.76
N ARG A 39 -8.13 10.35 -2.81
CA ARG A 39 -9.60 10.42 -3.01
C ARG A 39 -10.14 11.84 -3.24
N ARG A 40 -9.38 12.86 -2.85
CA ARG A 40 -9.74 14.28 -3.05
C ARG A 40 -9.04 14.90 -4.27
N GLY A 41 -8.04 14.20 -4.82
CA GLY A 41 -7.32 14.64 -6.01
C GLY A 41 -8.09 14.35 -7.30
N ASN A 42 -7.74 15.08 -8.36
CA ASN A 42 -8.28 14.88 -9.71
C ASN A 42 -7.26 14.28 -10.68
N SER A 43 -6.10 13.88 -10.18
CA SER A 43 -5.02 13.30 -10.99
C SER A 43 -5.18 11.79 -11.11
N GLU A 44 -4.75 11.25 -12.25
CA GLU A 44 -4.53 9.81 -12.34
C GLU A 44 -3.26 9.45 -11.57
N THR A 45 -3.40 8.51 -10.64
CA THR A 45 -2.30 8.00 -9.80
C THR A 45 -2.20 6.50 -9.98
N TYR A 46 -0.98 6.01 -10.13
CA TYR A 46 -0.65 4.59 -10.25
C TYR A 46 0.33 4.22 -9.13
N ASN A 47 0.02 3.18 -8.35
CA ASN A 47 0.98 2.60 -7.43
C ASN A 47 1.82 1.54 -8.18
N CYS A 48 3.10 1.84 -8.39
CA CYS A 48 4.05 0.96 -9.06
C CYS A 48 5.09 0.34 -8.11
N THR A 49 4.79 0.30 -6.81
CA THR A 49 5.75 -0.16 -5.79
C THR A 49 5.82 -1.68 -5.66
N GLU A 50 4.83 -2.41 -6.20
CA GLU A 50 4.72 -3.88 -6.14
C GLU A 50 4.70 -4.46 -4.70
N GLY A 51 4.58 -3.59 -3.70
CA GLY A 51 4.67 -3.95 -2.29
C GLY A 51 4.34 -2.76 -1.38
N GLY A 52 4.87 -2.80 -0.16
CA GLY A 52 4.50 -1.84 0.88
C GLY A 52 3.00 -1.91 1.19
N VAL A 53 2.43 -0.90 1.85
CA VAL A 53 1.05 -0.99 2.36
C VAL A 53 0.03 -0.20 1.53
N LEU A 54 0.44 0.45 0.45
CA LEU A 54 -0.37 1.43 -0.29
C LEU A 54 -1.29 0.77 -1.32
N PHE A 55 -2.23 -0.04 -0.85
CA PHE A 55 -3.26 -0.67 -1.67
C PHE A 55 -4.64 -0.16 -1.27
N ASP A 56 -5.52 0.09 -2.24
CA ASP A 56 -6.91 0.49 -2.03
C ASP A 56 -7.76 0.02 -3.22
N GLU A 57 -9.04 -0.25 -3.01
CA GLU A 57 -9.95 -0.73 -4.07
C GLU A 57 -9.97 0.20 -5.30
N TYR A 58 -9.80 1.50 -5.08
CA TYR A 58 -9.84 2.50 -6.15
C TYR A 58 -8.47 2.89 -6.69
N LEU A 59 -7.37 2.51 -6.01
CA LEU A 59 -6.02 2.88 -6.43
C LEU A 59 -5.48 1.86 -7.45
N LYS A 60 -5.28 2.30 -8.69
CA LYS A 60 -4.68 1.48 -9.75
C LYS A 60 -3.28 1.03 -9.33
N CYS A 61 -3.08 -0.27 -9.24
CA CYS A 61 -1.78 -0.89 -8.96
C CYS A 61 -1.32 -1.67 -10.20
N MET A 62 -0.07 -1.50 -10.59
CA MET A 62 0.57 -2.20 -11.71
C MET A 62 2.08 -2.24 -11.44
N THR A 63 2.81 -3.05 -12.19
CA THR A 63 4.29 -3.02 -12.14
C THR A 63 4.80 -1.72 -12.76
N LEU A 64 6.03 -1.32 -12.40
CA LEU A 64 6.67 -0.17 -13.04
C LEU A 64 6.85 -0.40 -14.55
N ASP A 65 7.16 -1.62 -14.97
CA ASP A 65 7.32 -1.99 -16.37
C ASP A 65 6.01 -1.85 -17.17
N GLU A 66 4.87 -2.22 -16.58
CA GLU A 66 3.55 -2.01 -17.19
C GLU A 66 3.26 -0.52 -17.38
N PHE A 67 3.53 0.29 -16.35
CA PHE A 67 3.34 1.75 -16.43
C PHE A 67 4.20 2.38 -17.54
N LEU A 68 5.49 2.00 -17.63
CA LEU A 68 6.41 2.54 -18.64
C LEU A 68 6.04 2.15 -20.09
N ARG A 69 5.24 1.10 -20.28
CA ARG A 69 4.73 0.70 -21.60
C ARG A 69 3.42 1.39 -21.99
N MET A 70 2.77 2.11 -21.07
CA MET A 70 1.55 2.88 -21.33
C MET A 70 1.83 4.29 -21.89
N ILE A 71 3.06 4.78 -21.71
CA ILE A 71 3.54 6.09 -22.16
C ILE A 71 4.30 5.97 -23.48
#